data_AF-A0A830ECW4-F1
#
_entry.id   AF-A0A830ECW4-F1
#
_cell.length_a   1.000
_cell.length_b   1.000
_cell.length_c   1.000
_cell.angle_alpha   90.00
_cell.angle_beta   90.00
_cell.angle_gamma   90.00
#
_symmetry.space_group_name_H-M   'P 1'
#
loop_
_entity.id
_entity.type
_entity.pdbx_description
1 polymer ?
#
loop_
_entity_poly.entity_id
_entity_poly.type
_entity_poly.pdbx_seq_one_letter_code
_entity_poly.pdbx_strand_id
1 'polypeptide(L)'
;MVSRADDASVAIGEALVSLVEWDERDDPGRSDADGGGTYRRHGDFELRAFDEWHLELDGVADAFSEPPAFVVFLSRHAGETGPLLSAHFTGNFGPAEYGGDPGELARACPNVQRAVIDGFDRYAPERYEVGLECTHHGPTDVGAPSLFVELGSSDAEWTDPEGARAVARSVLELSGVRPDAVPADGVKTGAVGTSGGDGDGNGDGDGDGDGNGNGNGDGNGTLDRTRHVVGFGGGHYVPQFERILRETDWRVGHVAADWGLSSMGAPDANADLVAAAFEESAATRAVVVDDDPELAAVVEGLGYRVVGETWLRETTGVDLGLVAALESALEPIGDGLRFGAPAAAPDAPGPEGFEVVSLPDDLLAEASGINREAVADALVEHAVAFETVEGGTKPRGRAAVADAAVVDGIAEAVAAVLREKYDTVARTDGRVVATRRTFDPAAAAAAGVPEGPAFGRLSAGDAVEVDGRTVDPAEVHTDETVSFRVE
;
A
#
# COMPACT_ATOMS: atom_id res chain seq x y z
N MET A 1 14.82 18.49 -14.44
CA MET A 1 15.00 19.93 -14.70
C MET A 1 15.88 20.49 -13.59
N VAL A 2 16.85 21.33 -13.94
CA VAL A 2 17.78 21.98 -13.01
C VAL A 2 17.54 23.48 -13.01
N SER A 3 17.55 24.12 -11.85
CA SER A 3 17.62 25.57 -11.69
C SER A 3 19.04 25.99 -11.31
N ARG A 4 19.60 26.97 -12.02
CA ARG A 4 20.88 27.61 -11.69
C ARG A 4 20.76 28.58 -10.50
N ALA A 5 19.54 28.91 -10.07
CA ALA A 5 19.30 29.69 -8.86
C ALA A 5 19.38 28.87 -7.56
N ASP A 6 19.39 27.53 -7.68
CA ASP A 6 19.36 26.59 -6.55
C ASP A 6 20.64 25.74 -6.48
N ASP A 7 21.43 25.96 -5.44
CA ASP A 7 22.70 25.25 -5.23
C ASP A 7 22.52 23.72 -5.14
N ALA A 8 21.43 23.23 -4.55
CA ALA A 8 21.15 21.79 -4.48
C ALA A 8 20.82 21.24 -5.86
N SER A 9 20.01 21.97 -6.62
CA SER A 9 19.66 21.61 -8.00
C SER A 9 20.89 21.48 -8.89
N VAL A 10 21.81 22.45 -8.79
CA VAL A 10 23.09 22.43 -9.50
C VAL A 10 23.92 21.22 -9.07
N ALA A 11 24.08 20.98 -7.76
CA ALA A 11 24.84 19.84 -7.25
C ALA A 11 24.29 18.48 -7.72
N ILE A 12 22.96 18.31 -7.72
CA ILE A 12 22.31 17.09 -8.22
C ILE A 12 22.49 16.97 -9.73
N GLY A 13 22.34 18.07 -10.48
CA GLY A 13 22.57 18.10 -11.93
C GLY A 13 24.00 17.69 -12.30
N GLU A 14 25.00 18.21 -11.59
CA GLU A 14 26.40 17.81 -11.76
C GLU A 14 26.61 16.31 -11.42
N ALA A 15 25.96 15.83 -10.35
CA ALA A 15 26.02 14.42 -9.98
C ALA A 15 25.42 13.52 -11.08
N LEU A 16 24.27 13.87 -11.66
CA LEU A 16 23.67 13.16 -12.81
C LEU A 16 24.62 13.07 -14.00
N VAL A 17 25.23 14.20 -14.38
CA VAL A 17 26.20 14.25 -15.48
C VAL A 17 27.44 13.41 -15.19
N SER A 18 27.84 13.28 -13.92
CA SER A 18 29.01 12.48 -13.53
C SER A 18 28.79 10.96 -13.51
N LEU A 19 27.53 10.51 -13.46
CA LEU A 19 27.19 9.10 -13.21
C LEU A 19 27.09 8.26 -14.47
N VAL A 20 26.69 8.87 -15.59
CA VAL A 20 26.47 8.19 -16.87
C VAL A 20 26.96 9.06 -18.02
N GLU A 21 27.13 8.47 -19.21
CA GLU A 21 27.44 9.24 -20.41
C GLU A 21 26.18 9.93 -20.95
N TRP A 22 26.32 11.21 -21.30
CA TRP A 22 25.25 12.05 -21.85
C TRP A 22 25.64 12.57 -23.23
N ASP A 23 24.69 12.54 -24.15
CA ASP A 23 24.81 13.20 -25.45
C ASP A 23 24.45 14.67 -25.31
N GLU A 24 25.41 15.56 -25.60
CA GLU A 24 25.15 17.00 -25.66
C GLU A 24 24.42 17.36 -26.96
N ARG A 25 23.43 18.23 -26.84
CA ARG A 25 22.57 18.74 -27.91
C ARG A 25 22.42 20.25 -27.74
N ASP A 26 22.10 20.94 -28.83
CA ASP A 26 21.85 22.39 -28.80
C ASP A 26 20.43 22.71 -29.26
N ASP A 27 19.78 23.62 -28.55
CA ASP A 27 18.49 24.22 -28.86
C ASP A 27 18.66 25.75 -29.06
N PRO A 28 18.90 26.21 -30.30
CA PRO A 28 19.06 27.63 -30.58
C PRO A 28 17.72 28.38 -30.65
N GLY A 29 16.58 27.68 -30.55
CA GLY A 29 15.25 28.26 -30.65
C GLY A 29 14.74 28.88 -29.35
N ARG A 30 15.36 28.49 -28.22
CA ARG A 30 15.04 28.92 -26.87
C ARG A 30 16.29 29.52 -26.20
N SER A 31 16.12 30.46 -25.27
CA SER A 31 17.25 31.08 -24.58
C SER A 31 17.89 30.10 -23.59
N ASP A 32 19.20 30.21 -23.33
CA ASP A 32 19.90 29.37 -22.34
C ASP A 32 19.34 29.53 -20.91
N ALA A 33 18.82 30.72 -20.61
CA ALA A 33 18.18 31.02 -19.34
C ALA A 33 16.84 30.28 -19.18
N ASP A 34 16.14 30.01 -20.29
CA ASP A 34 14.82 29.38 -20.30
C ASP A 34 14.88 27.88 -20.64
N GLY A 35 16.04 27.23 -20.46
CA GLY A 35 16.22 25.81 -20.76
C GLY A 35 16.56 25.49 -22.21
N GLY A 36 16.82 26.49 -23.06
CA GLY A 36 17.43 26.33 -24.38
C GLY A 36 18.96 26.21 -24.31
N GLY A 37 19.66 26.58 -25.38
CA GLY A 37 21.12 26.45 -25.41
C GLY A 37 21.56 24.99 -25.40
N THR A 38 22.61 24.64 -24.65
CA THR A 38 23.10 23.26 -24.59
C THR A 38 22.30 22.45 -23.56
N TYR A 39 21.69 21.36 -24.01
CA TYR A 39 21.00 20.38 -23.16
C TYR A 39 21.59 18.98 -23.35
N ARG A 40 21.22 18.04 -22.47
CA ARG A 40 21.79 16.69 -22.46
C ARG A 40 20.72 15.62 -22.59
N ARG A 41 21.00 14.54 -23.33
CA ARG A 41 20.14 13.35 -23.41
C ARG A 41 20.88 12.09 -22.96
N HIS A 42 20.16 11.21 -22.29
CA HIS A 42 20.63 9.87 -21.90
C HIS A 42 19.44 8.92 -21.90
N GLY A 43 19.40 7.97 -22.84
CA GLY A 43 18.23 7.08 -22.97
C GLY A 43 16.93 7.88 -23.17
N ASP A 44 15.96 7.67 -22.28
CA ASP A 44 14.68 8.39 -22.22
C ASP A 44 14.73 9.71 -21.42
N PHE A 45 15.87 10.06 -20.85
CA PHE A 45 16.05 11.32 -20.12
C PHE A 45 16.50 12.47 -21.01
N GLU A 46 15.97 13.64 -20.71
CA GLU A 46 16.45 14.93 -21.18
C GLU A 46 16.70 15.85 -19.98
N LEU A 47 17.90 16.41 -19.89
CA LEU A 47 18.33 17.30 -18.80
C LEU A 47 18.51 18.72 -19.34
N ARG A 48 17.70 19.64 -18.82
CA ARG A 48 17.72 21.07 -19.12
C ARG A 48 17.93 21.89 -17.85
N ALA A 49 18.63 23.02 -18.00
CA ALA A 49 18.96 23.95 -16.94
C ALA A 49 18.36 25.35 -17.21
N PHE A 50 17.76 25.96 -16.20
CA PHE A 50 17.07 27.25 -16.27
C PHE A 50 17.71 28.22 -15.27
N ASP A 51 17.62 29.52 -15.51
CA ASP A 51 18.20 30.53 -14.60
C ASP A 51 17.30 30.86 -13.41
N GLU A 52 15.98 30.73 -13.57
CA GLU A 52 14.96 31.10 -12.59
C GLU A 52 14.64 29.98 -11.60
N TRP A 53 14.00 30.32 -10.48
CA TRP A 53 13.56 29.35 -9.46
C TRP A 53 12.48 28.43 -10.01
N HIS A 54 12.57 27.14 -9.69
CA HIS A 54 11.59 26.11 -10.09
C HIS A 54 10.14 26.54 -9.88
N LEU A 55 9.87 27.10 -8.70
CA LEU A 55 8.53 27.48 -8.23
C LEU A 55 7.90 28.64 -9.01
N GLU A 56 8.68 29.42 -9.76
CA GLU A 56 8.23 30.59 -10.54
C GLU A 56 8.03 30.27 -12.04
N LEU A 57 8.27 29.02 -12.45
CA LEU A 57 8.28 28.63 -13.85
C LEU A 57 6.99 27.91 -14.28
N ASP A 58 6.26 28.52 -15.22
CA ASP A 58 5.07 27.91 -15.84
C ASP A 58 5.41 27.24 -17.18
N GLY A 59 4.63 26.21 -17.55
CA GLY A 59 4.73 25.55 -18.86
C GLY A 59 6.10 24.90 -19.12
N VAL A 60 6.80 24.47 -18.07
CA VAL A 60 8.17 23.94 -18.15
C VAL A 60 8.29 22.75 -19.11
N ALA A 61 7.25 21.93 -19.26
CA ALA A 61 7.23 20.82 -20.20
C ALA A 61 7.47 21.25 -21.66
N ASP A 62 7.02 22.45 -22.06
CA ASP A 62 7.21 22.98 -23.42
C ASP A 62 8.67 23.28 -23.77
N ALA A 63 9.53 23.32 -22.75
CA ALA A 63 10.96 23.47 -22.97
C ALA A 63 11.61 22.21 -23.53
N PHE A 64 11.03 21.03 -23.30
CA PHE A 64 11.64 19.77 -23.69
C PHE A 64 11.45 19.48 -25.19
N SER A 65 12.38 18.72 -25.77
CA SER A 65 12.38 18.48 -27.23
C SER A 65 11.20 17.64 -27.72
N GLU A 66 10.61 16.87 -26.82
CA GLU A 66 9.39 16.08 -26.99
C GLU A 66 8.54 16.25 -25.72
N PRO A 67 7.19 16.15 -25.79
CA PRO A 67 6.34 16.20 -24.60
C PRO A 67 6.77 15.13 -23.58
N PRO A 68 7.26 15.51 -22.39
CA PRO A 68 7.77 14.56 -21.42
C PRO A 68 6.61 13.77 -20.80
N ALA A 69 6.85 12.48 -20.51
CA ALA A 69 5.89 11.67 -19.76
C ALA A 69 5.67 12.20 -18.34
N PHE A 70 6.71 12.79 -17.76
CA PHE A 70 6.67 13.57 -16.53
C PHE A 70 7.94 14.44 -16.40
N VAL A 71 7.88 15.47 -15.55
CA VAL A 71 9.01 16.35 -15.22
C VAL A 71 9.45 16.12 -13.78
N VAL A 72 10.75 15.90 -13.59
CA VAL A 72 11.37 15.87 -12.26
C VAL A 72 12.05 17.21 -11.99
N PHE A 73 11.58 17.97 -11.01
CA PHE A 73 12.26 19.16 -10.53
C PHE A 73 13.29 18.75 -9.47
N LEU A 74 14.56 19.04 -9.74
CA LEU A 74 15.65 18.76 -8.80
C LEU A 74 15.80 20.00 -7.92
N SER A 75 15.45 19.92 -6.65
CA SER A 75 15.29 21.11 -5.82
C SER A 75 15.96 20.93 -4.47
N ARG A 76 16.19 22.03 -3.77
CA ARG A 76 16.47 21.98 -2.34
C ARG A 76 15.17 21.83 -1.55
N HIS A 77 15.23 21.04 -0.49
CA HIS A 77 14.29 21.19 0.62
C HIS A 77 14.91 22.16 1.64
N ALA A 78 14.13 23.10 2.17
CA ALA A 78 14.59 24.07 3.16
C ALA A 78 13.74 23.98 4.44
N GLY A 79 14.35 23.57 5.55
CA GLY A 79 13.62 23.34 6.79
C GLY A 79 14.49 22.99 8.00
N GLU A 80 13.84 22.69 9.13
CA GLU A 80 14.50 22.35 10.40
C GLU A 80 14.55 20.82 10.65
N THR A 81 14.49 20.01 9.59
CA THR A 81 14.43 18.53 9.65
C THR A 81 15.78 17.82 9.81
N GLY A 82 16.90 18.53 9.67
CA GLY A 82 18.21 17.89 9.49
C GLY A 82 18.37 17.32 8.07
N PRO A 83 19.30 16.39 7.81
CA PRO A 83 19.50 15.83 6.48
C PRO A 83 18.29 15.00 6.01
N LEU A 84 17.66 15.40 4.90
CA LEU A 84 16.45 14.79 4.36
C LEU A 84 16.54 14.66 2.84
N LEU A 85 16.15 13.51 2.31
CA LEU A 85 15.77 13.35 0.90
C LEU A 85 14.25 13.20 0.83
N SER A 86 13.59 14.04 0.03
CA SER A 86 12.14 14.08 -0.02
C SER A 86 11.58 14.21 -1.43
N ALA A 87 10.29 13.92 -1.57
CA ALA A 87 9.56 14.12 -2.81
C ALA A 87 8.10 14.48 -2.57
N HIS A 88 7.58 15.42 -3.37
CA HIS A 88 6.18 15.87 -3.30
C HIS A 88 5.68 16.43 -4.63
N PHE A 89 4.38 16.68 -4.67
CA PHE A 89 3.71 17.34 -5.80
C PHE A 89 3.45 18.80 -5.48
N THR A 90 3.41 19.64 -6.51
CA THR A 90 3.13 21.07 -6.37
C THR A 90 1.65 21.38 -6.50
N GLY A 91 1.22 22.43 -5.82
CA GLY A 91 -0.18 22.80 -5.72
C GLY A 91 -0.47 23.69 -4.52
N ASN A 92 -1.49 24.54 -4.66
CA ASN A 92 -1.92 25.46 -3.62
C ASN A 92 -3.38 25.19 -3.27
N PHE A 93 -3.63 24.56 -2.12
CA PHE A 93 -4.99 24.40 -1.59
C PHE A 93 -5.62 25.71 -1.09
N GLY A 94 -4.85 26.81 -1.08
CA GLY A 94 -5.29 28.14 -0.68
C GLY A 94 -4.48 29.20 -1.41
N PRO A 95 -4.05 30.29 -0.74
CA PRO A 95 -3.20 31.31 -1.36
C PRO A 95 -1.88 30.73 -1.90
N ALA A 96 -1.46 31.19 -3.08
CA ALA A 96 -0.17 30.87 -3.69
C ALA A 96 0.91 31.86 -3.25
N GLU A 97 1.49 31.65 -2.07
CA GLU A 97 2.55 32.53 -1.54
C GLU A 97 3.92 32.26 -2.18
N TYR A 98 4.13 31.06 -2.71
CA TYR A 98 5.40 30.57 -3.24
C TYR A 98 5.21 29.97 -4.64
N GLY A 99 4.70 30.78 -5.56
CA GLY A 99 4.53 30.40 -6.96
C GLY A 99 3.26 29.60 -7.27
N GLY A 100 2.95 29.52 -8.57
CA GLY A 100 1.69 28.98 -9.08
C GLY A 100 0.48 29.84 -8.74
N ASP A 101 -0.71 29.30 -8.99
CA ASP A 101 -1.98 29.99 -8.79
C ASP A 101 -2.76 29.46 -7.56
N PRO A 102 -3.55 30.30 -6.87
CA PRO A 102 -4.38 29.88 -5.74
C PRO A 102 -5.48 28.90 -6.16
N GLY A 103 -5.61 27.79 -5.44
CA GLY A 103 -6.64 26.78 -5.73
C GLY A 103 -6.36 25.95 -6.97
N GLU A 104 -5.10 25.89 -7.41
CA GLU A 104 -4.66 25.03 -8.50
C GLU A 104 -3.65 24.00 -8.03
N LEU A 105 -3.65 22.83 -8.68
CA LEU A 105 -2.78 21.70 -8.37
C LEU A 105 -2.12 21.23 -9.67
N ALA A 106 -0.83 20.96 -9.66
CA ALA A 106 -0.15 20.41 -10.83
C ALA A 106 -0.47 18.92 -10.99
N ARG A 107 -0.53 18.42 -12.22
CA ARG A 107 -0.72 16.99 -12.46
C ARG A 107 0.34 16.16 -11.73
N ALA A 108 -0.07 15.32 -10.79
CA ALA A 108 0.82 14.46 -10.03
C ALA A 108 1.34 13.28 -10.86
N CYS A 109 2.43 12.66 -10.43
CA CYS A 109 2.90 11.37 -10.94
C CYS A 109 3.15 10.36 -9.78
N PRO A 110 2.07 9.81 -9.18
CA PRO A 110 2.12 9.02 -7.95
C PRO A 110 3.05 7.80 -8.03
N ASN A 111 3.13 7.14 -9.20
CA ASN A 111 3.98 5.97 -9.37
C ASN A 111 5.46 6.32 -9.54
N VAL A 112 5.77 7.51 -10.06
CA VAL A 112 7.14 8.05 -10.10
C VAL A 112 7.61 8.40 -8.69
N GLN A 113 6.75 9.02 -7.86
CA GLN A 113 7.08 9.30 -6.46
C GLN A 113 7.46 8.02 -5.71
N ARG A 114 6.68 6.92 -5.87
CA ARG A 114 7.05 5.61 -5.28
C ARG A 114 8.45 5.16 -5.71
N ALA A 115 8.73 5.22 -7.02
CA ALA A 115 10.01 4.77 -7.56
C ALA A 115 11.20 5.61 -7.04
N VAL A 116 11.02 6.92 -6.88
CA VAL A 116 12.02 7.82 -6.27
C VAL A 116 12.27 7.45 -4.81
N ILE A 117 11.23 7.26 -4.00
CA ILE A 117 11.38 6.89 -2.58
C ILE A 117 12.05 5.53 -2.44
N ASP A 118 11.68 4.54 -3.25
CA ASP A 118 12.36 3.25 -3.26
C ASP A 118 13.86 3.40 -3.65
N GLY A 119 14.18 4.36 -4.54
CA GLY A 119 15.56 4.71 -4.90
C GLY A 119 16.32 5.37 -3.75
N PHE A 120 15.68 6.29 -3.04
CA PHE A 120 16.24 6.91 -1.85
C PHE A 120 16.55 5.88 -0.77
N ASP A 121 15.67 4.92 -0.50
CA ASP A 121 15.95 3.84 0.46
C ASP A 121 17.19 3.01 0.10
N ARG A 122 17.48 2.88 -1.21
CA ARG A 122 18.66 2.15 -1.70
C ARG A 122 19.95 2.97 -1.63
N TYR A 123 19.85 4.29 -1.79
CA TYR A 123 21.00 5.14 -2.11
C TYR A 123 21.30 6.25 -1.10
N ALA A 124 20.35 6.63 -0.26
CA ALA A 124 20.53 7.63 0.77
C ALA A 124 21.68 7.21 1.71
N PRO A 125 22.62 8.12 2.00
CA PRO A 125 23.59 7.88 3.06
C PRO A 125 22.87 7.71 4.41
N GLU A 126 23.41 6.91 5.33
CA GLU A 126 22.77 6.58 6.63
C GLU A 126 22.34 7.79 7.47
N ARG A 127 22.94 8.96 7.24
CA ARG A 127 22.61 10.20 7.97
C ARG A 127 21.37 10.93 7.44
N TYR A 128 20.88 10.57 6.25
CA TYR A 128 19.71 11.16 5.64
C TYR A 128 18.48 10.36 5.99
N GLU A 129 17.46 11.06 6.48
CA GLU A 129 16.11 10.52 6.49
C GLU A 129 15.53 10.58 5.07
N VAL A 130 14.53 9.74 4.81
CA VAL A 130 13.81 9.67 3.54
C VAL A 130 12.33 9.82 3.85
N GLY A 131 11.67 10.79 3.22
CA GLY A 131 10.27 11.08 3.55
C GLY A 131 9.46 11.66 2.40
N LEU A 132 8.15 11.70 2.59
CA LEU A 132 7.24 12.44 1.72
C LEU A 132 6.94 13.82 2.32
N GLU A 133 6.58 14.75 1.45
CA GLU A 133 5.99 16.03 1.87
C GLU A 133 4.58 16.17 1.30
N CYS A 134 3.77 16.98 1.99
CA CYS A 134 2.44 17.34 1.52
C CYS A 134 2.51 18.19 0.24
N THR A 135 1.38 18.35 -0.43
CA THR A 135 1.31 19.21 -1.61
C THR A 135 1.38 20.67 -1.21
N HIS A 136 2.35 21.38 -1.80
CA HIS A 136 2.54 22.79 -1.52
C HIS A 136 3.33 23.48 -2.64
N HIS A 137 3.22 24.81 -2.67
CA HIS A 137 3.92 25.75 -3.56
C HIS A 137 3.73 25.50 -5.06
N GLY A 138 4.25 26.41 -5.89
CA GLY A 138 4.21 26.30 -7.34
C GLY A 138 5.38 25.51 -7.93
N PRO A 139 5.40 25.30 -9.25
CA PRO A 139 4.38 25.78 -10.20
C PRO A 139 3.13 24.90 -10.19
N THR A 140 1.99 25.47 -10.56
CA THR A 140 0.72 24.73 -10.72
C THR A 140 0.50 24.32 -12.18
N ASP A 141 0.98 25.11 -13.15
CA ASP A 141 0.94 24.78 -14.58
C ASP A 141 2.31 24.32 -15.08
N VAL A 142 2.51 23.01 -15.18
CA VAL A 142 3.77 22.41 -15.66
C VAL A 142 3.68 21.96 -17.13
N GLY A 143 2.49 21.68 -17.63
CA GLY A 143 2.25 21.08 -18.96
C GLY A 143 2.50 19.57 -19.06
N ALA A 144 2.88 18.90 -17.97
CA ALA A 144 3.05 17.45 -17.86
C ALA A 144 2.91 17.00 -16.39
N PRO A 145 2.70 15.69 -16.11
CA PRO A 145 2.83 15.17 -14.75
C PRO A 145 4.17 15.55 -14.14
N SER A 146 4.23 15.87 -12.85
CA SER A 146 5.49 16.32 -12.27
C SER A 146 5.60 16.08 -10.78
N LEU A 147 6.83 16.14 -10.27
CA LEU A 147 7.13 16.13 -8.85
C LEU A 147 8.45 16.86 -8.56
N PHE A 148 8.59 17.31 -7.32
CA PHE A 148 9.85 17.77 -6.77
C PHE A 148 10.57 16.58 -6.14
N VAL A 149 11.89 16.53 -6.32
CA VAL A 149 12.79 15.53 -5.75
C VAL A 149 13.94 16.29 -5.13
N GLU A 150 14.00 16.24 -3.80
CA GLU A 150 14.70 17.25 -3.03
C GLU A 150 15.87 16.73 -2.20
N LEU A 151 16.86 17.61 -2.02
CA LEU A 151 17.99 17.44 -1.13
C LEU A 151 17.92 18.53 -0.06
N GLY A 152 17.80 18.14 1.20
CA GLY A 152 17.61 19.05 2.32
C GLY A 152 18.47 18.74 3.54
N SER A 153 18.52 19.64 4.52
CA SER A 153 17.58 20.77 4.67
C SER A 153 18.24 22.15 4.78
N SER A 154 19.58 22.22 4.68
CA SER A 154 20.36 23.45 4.84
C SER A 154 21.53 23.54 3.85
N ASP A 155 22.24 24.67 3.82
CA ASP A 155 23.46 24.89 3.01
C ASP A 155 24.47 23.72 3.08
N ALA A 156 24.57 23.06 4.23
CA ALA A 156 25.48 21.94 4.45
C ALA A 156 25.07 20.70 3.64
N GLU A 157 23.77 20.47 3.48
CA GLU A 157 23.23 19.34 2.72
C GLU A 157 23.03 19.70 1.26
N TRP A 158 22.64 20.93 0.93
CA TRP A 158 22.45 21.37 -0.46
C TRP A 158 23.72 21.24 -1.31
N THR A 159 24.89 21.34 -0.67
CA THR A 159 26.19 21.18 -1.34
C THR A 159 26.86 19.83 -1.08
N ASP A 160 26.16 18.89 -0.43
CA ASP A 160 26.70 17.59 -0.08
C ASP A 160 26.78 16.64 -1.28
N PRO A 161 27.99 16.23 -1.71
CA PRO A 161 28.14 15.37 -2.89
C PRO A 161 27.57 13.97 -2.69
N GLU A 162 27.49 13.46 -1.46
CA GLU A 162 26.91 12.13 -1.20
C GLU A 162 25.38 12.16 -1.33
N GLY A 163 24.72 13.14 -0.71
CA GLY A 163 23.28 13.39 -0.87
C GLY A 163 22.89 13.66 -2.34
N ALA A 164 23.60 14.57 -3.02
CA ALA A 164 23.35 14.88 -4.43
C ALA A 164 23.50 13.64 -5.34
N ARG A 165 24.52 12.80 -5.08
CA ARG A 165 24.72 11.54 -5.80
C ARG A 165 23.61 10.53 -5.50
N ALA A 166 23.09 10.46 -4.28
CA ALA A 166 21.96 9.60 -3.94
C ALA A 166 20.70 10.00 -4.70
N VAL A 167 20.40 11.31 -4.77
CA VAL A 167 19.29 11.83 -5.56
C VAL A 167 19.45 11.50 -7.04
N ALA A 168 20.63 11.81 -7.60
CA ALA A 168 20.91 11.56 -9.01
C ALA A 168 20.77 10.07 -9.39
N ARG A 169 21.23 9.14 -8.54
CA ARG A 169 21.04 7.69 -8.77
C ARG A 169 19.57 7.28 -8.74
N SER A 170 18.79 7.84 -7.84
CA SER A 170 17.36 7.55 -7.71
C SER A 170 16.58 8.04 -8.94
N VAL A 171 16.94 9.23 -9.45
CA VAL A 171 16.35 9.78 -10.69
C VAL A 171 16.69 8.92 -11.91
N LEU A 172 17.91 8.41 -12.03
CA LEU A 172 18.30 7.55 -13.17
C LEU A 172 17.55 6.20 -13.19
N GLU A 173 17.01 5.74 -12.06
CA GLU A 173 16.17 4.53 -12.00
C GLU A 173 14.74 4.76 -12.50
N LEU A 174 14.36 6.00 -12.82
CA LEU A 174 13.05 6.33 -13.36
C LEU A 174 12.88 5.97 -14.84
N SER A 175 13.93 5.46 -15.50
CA SER A 175 13.85 5.03 -16.89
C SER A 175 12.73 3.99 -17.08
N GLY A 176 11.82 4.24 -18.02
CA GLY A 176 10.68 3.39 -18.31
C GLY A 176 9.57 3.37 -17.23
N VAL A 177 9.68 4.16 -16.16
CA VAL A 177 8.61 4.32 -15.16
C VAL A 177 7.49 5.16 -15.76
N ARG A 178 6.23 4.76 -15.54
CA ARG A 178 5.05 5.55 -15.93
C ARG A 178 4.60 6.47 -14.80
N PRO A 179 4.00 7.65 -15.10
CA PRO A 179 3.53 8.59 -14.08
C PRO A 179 2.50 7.97 -13.13
N ASP A 180 1.59 7.18 -13.69
CA ASP A 180 0.53 6.50 -12.96
C ASP A 180 0.79 5.01 -12.81
N ALA A 181 0.32 4.44 -11.70
CA ALA A 181 0.26 3.00 -11.52
C ALA A 181 -0.82 2.45 -12.44
N VAL A 182 -0.42 1.60 -13.37
CA VAL A 182 -1.37 0.95 -14.27
C VAL A 182 -1.92 -0.28 -13.56
N PRO A 183 -3.24 -0.56 -13.65
CA PRO A 183 -3.78 -1.82 -13.22
C PRO A 183 -2.96 -2.97 -13.78
N ALA A 184 -2.66 -3.99 -12.98
CA ALA A 184 -1.99 -5.18 -13.49
C ALA A 184 -2.92 -5.86 -14.51
N ASP A 185 -2.75 -5.56 -15.80
CA ASP A 185 -3.50 -6.16 -16.90
C ASP A 185 -3.09 -7.62 -17.09
N GLY A 186 -3.42 -8.51 -16.15
CA GLY A 186 -3.19 -9.96 -16.28
C GLY A 186 -1.80 -10.34 -16.79
N VAL A 187 -0.79 -9.49 -16.61
CA VAL A 187 0.56 -9.72 -17.11
C VAL A 187 1.11 -10.81 -16.22
N LYS A 188 1.14 -12.03 -16.76
CA LYS A 188 1.83 -13.16 -16.18
C LYS A 188 3.24 -12.69 -15.84
N THR A 189 3.51 -12.52 -14.55
CA THR A 189 4.84 -12.20 -14.04
C THR A 189 5.75 -13.40 -14.30
N GLY A 190 6.29 -13.45 -15.52
CA GLY A 190 7.40 -14.31 -15.87
C GLY A 190 8.63 -13.79 -15.15
N ALA A 191 9.17 -14.61 -14.25
CA ALA A 191 10.44 -14.38 -13.59
C ALA A 191 11.50 -13.86 -14.58
N VAL A 192 12.21 -12.79 -14.17
CA VAL A 192 13.41 -12.30 -14.83
C VAL A 192 14.46 -13.41 -14.75
N GLY A 193 14.50 -14.23 -15.79
CA GLY A 193 15.54 -15.21 -16.05
C GLY A 193 16.58 -14.61 -16.98
N THR A 194 17.77 -14.38 -16.45
CA THR A 194 18.96 -14.05 -17.22
C THR A 194 19.27 -15.17 -18.23
N SER A 195 19.37 -14.84 -19.52
CA SER A 195 20.32 -15.50 -20.41
C SER A 195 20.52 -14.69 -21.70
N GLY A 196 21.77 -14.37 -21.97
CA GLY A 196 22.20 -13.87 -23.28
C GLY A 196 22.24 -15.00 -24.32
N GLY A 197 22.22 -14.60 -25.58
CA GLY A 197 22.42 -15.47 -26.72
C GLY A 197 22.24 -14.70 -28.03
N ASP A 198 23.36 -14.43 -28.70
CA ASP A 198 23.47 -13.82 -30.02
C ASP A 198 22.69 -14.58 -31.11
N GLY A 199 22.23 -13.86 -32.14
CA GLY A 199 21.68 -14.48 -33.36
C GLY A 199 21.14 -13.49 -34.39
N ASP A 200 21.98 -13.18 -35.39
CA ASP A 200 21.68 -12.39 -36.59
C ASP A 200 20.45 -12.85 -37.40
N GLY A 201 19.74 -11.90 -38.02
CA GLY A 201 18.76 -12.20 -39.07
C GLY A 201 17.99 -11.00 -39.64
N ASN A 202 18.42 -10.52 -40.80
CA ASN A 202 17.78 -9.51 -41.67
C ASN A 202 16.26 -9.71 -41.88
N GLY A 203 15.54 -8.58 -42.00
CA GLY A 203 14.21 -8.51 -42.61
C GLY A 203 13.78 -7.06 -42.88
N ASP A 204 14.00 -6.62 -44.12
CA ASP A 204 13.49 -5.34 -44.66
C ASP A 204 11.95 -5.28 -44.61
N GLY A 205 11.40 -4.10 -44.30
CA GLY A 205 9.96 -3.85 -44.34
C GLY A 205 9.61 -2.38 -44.09
N ASP A 206 9.63 -1.59 -45.17
CA ASP A 206 9.09 -0.23 -45.24
C ASP A 206 7.59 -0.19 -44.85
N GLY A 207 7.18 0.86 -44.14
CA GLY A 207 5.77 1.12 -43.83
C GLY A 207 5.54 2.38 -43.01
N ASP A 208 5.42 3.51 -43.69
CA ASP A 208 4.97 4.81 -43.17
C ASP A 208 3.59 4.74 -42.48
N GLY A 209 3.36 5.64 -41.51
CA GLY A 209 2.02 6.23 -41.29
C GLY A 209 1.49 6.26 -39.86
N ASP A 210 1.68 7.42 -39.22
CA ASP A 210 0.73 8.17 -38.39
C ASP A 210 -0.28 7.42 -37.52
N GLY A 211 -0.14 7.56 -36.20
CA GLY A 211 -1.09 7.08 -35.20
C GLY A 211 -1.08 7.88 -33.91
N ASN A 212 -1.25 9.21 -34.00
CA ASN A 212 -1.66 10.02 -32.85
C ASN A 212 -3.11 9.64 -32.49
N GLY A 213 -3.27 8.79 -31.48
CA GLY A 213 -4.55 8.26 -31.02
C GLY A 213 -4.91 8.81 -29.64
N ASN A 214 -5.32 10.08 -29.59
CA ASN A 214 -6.08 10.63 -28.47
C ASN A 214 -7.46 9.95 -28.49
N GLY A 215 -7.62 8.90 -27.68
CA GLY A 215 -8.81 8.04 -27.67
C GLY A 215 -9.68 8.31 -26.45
N ASN A 216 -10.63 9.23 -26.59
CA ASN A 216 -11.82 9.30 -25.73
C ASN A 216 -12.61 7.99 -25.90
N GLY A 217 -12.48 7.08 -24.94
CA GLY A 217 -13.27 5.86 -24.81
C GLY A 217 -13.19 5.34 -23.38
N ASP A 218 -14.32 5.43 -22.66
CA ASP A 218 -14.65 4.66 -21.45
C ASP A 218 -13.68 4.78 -20.24
N GLY A 219 -12.95 5.90 -20.12
CA GLY A 219 -11.89 6.13 -19.13
C GLY A 219 -12.24 5.99 -17.63
N ASN A 220 -13.53 5.82 -17.29
CA ASN A 220 -13.96 5.54 -15.92
C ASN A 220 -13.56 4.12 -15.47
N GLY A 221 -13.59 3.14 -16.37
CA GLY A 221 -13.30 1.74 -16.02
C GLY A 221 -11.82 1.46 -15.73
N THR A 222 -10.92 2.26 -16.32
CA THR A 222 -9.48 2.18 -16.06
C THR A 222 -9.10 2.92 -14.78
N LEU A 223 -9.69 4.09 -14.52
CA LEU A 223 -9.44 4.89 -13.31
C LEU A 223 -9.93 4.18 -12.03
N ASP A 224 -11.06 3.48 -12.07
CA ASP A 224 -11.54 2.72 -10.91
C ASP A 224 -10.58 1.58 -10.51
N ARG A 225 -9.81 1.08 -11.48
CA ARG A 225 -8.76 0.06 -11.26
C ARG A 225 -7.42 0.65 -10.82
N THR A 226 -7.22 1.95 -11.00
CA THR A 226 -5.99 2.63 -10.59
C THR A 226 -5.92 2.69 -9.08
N ARG A 227 -4.80 2.22 -8.52
CA ARG A 227 -4.56 2.19 -7.07
C ARG A 227 -3.95 3.49 -6.56
N HIS A 228 -4.63 4.61 -6.80
CA HIS A 228 -4.19 5.92 -6.32
C HIS A 228 -5.15 6.45 -5.27
N VAL A 229 -4.61 7.12 -4.26
CA VAL A 229 -5.38 7.85 -3.24
C VAL A 229 -4.99 9.31 -3.16
N VAL A 230 -5.97 10.16 -2.84
CA VAL A 230 -5.74 11.53 -2.35
C VAL A 230 -5.69 11.50 -0.83
N GLY A 231 -4.80 12.30 -0.25
CA GLY A 231 -4.71 12.50 1.18
C GLY A 231 -5.32 13.81 1.65
N PHE A 232 -6.05 13.77 2.75
CA PHE A 232 -6.53 14.97 3.43
C PHE A 232 -6.21 14.89 4.93
N GLY A 233 -5.55 15.93 5.42
CA GLY A 233 -5.14 16.11 6.82
C GLY A 233 -3.71 15.63 7.11
N GLY A 234 -3.31 15.80 8.37
CA GLY A 234 -1.97 15.51 8.87
C GLY A 234 -0.99 16.68 8.72
N GLY A 235 0.25 16.45 9.16
CA GLY A 235 1.33 17.45 9.10
C GLY A 235 2.05 17.50 7.76
N HIS A 236 3.04 18.40 7.66
CA HIS A 236 3.84 18.65 6.45
C HIS A 236 4.53 17.40 5.88
N TYR A 237 5.07 16.53 6.75
CA TYR A 237 5.82 15.32 6.35
C TYR A 237 4.97 14.03 6.27
N VAL A 238 3.65 14.14 6.40
CA VAL A 238 2.67 13.13 5.98
C VAL A 238 3.01 11.65 6.31
N PRO A 239 3.43 11.29 7.55
CA PRO A 239 3.97 9.96 7.87
C PRO A 239 2.99 8.80 7.65
N GLN A 240 1.68 9.05 7.79
CA GLN A 240 0.66 8.06 7.48
C GLN A 240 0.64 7.71 5.98
N PHE A 241 0.79 8.71 5.12
CA PHE A 241 0.81 8.54 3.68
C PHE A 241 2.12 7.92 3.21
N GLU A 242 3.24 8.25 3.85
CA GLU A 242 4.50 7.54 3.64
C GLU A 242 4.35 6.06 3.97
N ARG A 243 3.73 5.73 5.11
CA ARG A 243 3.48 4.34 5.48
C ARG A 243 2.59 3.61 4.47
N ILE A 244 1.50 4.25 4.02
CA ILE A 244 0.65 3.72 2.93
C ILE A 244 1.49 3.46 1.68
N LEU A 245 2.28 4.47 1.25
CA LEU A 245 3.12 4.38 0.08
C LEU A 245 4.08 3.20 0.19
N ARG A 246 4.68 2.92 1.35
CA ARG A 246 5.69 1.89 1.56
C ARG A 246 5.11 0.49 1.76
N GLU A 247 4.05 0.36 2.54
CA GLU A 247 3.52 -0.92 3.01
C GLU A 247 2.46 -1.53 2.09
N THR A 248 1.97 -0.78 1.10
CA THR A 248 0.89 -1.22 0.20
C THR A 248 1.27 -1.11 -1.28
N ASP A 249 0.42 -1.63 -2.16
CA ASP A 249 0.53 -1.43 -3.61
C ASP A 249 -0.16 -0.15 -4.10
N TRP A 250 -0.70 0.67 -3.19
CA TRP A 250 -1.30 1.95 -3.50
C TRP A 250 -0.24 3.03 -3.75
N ARG A 251 -0.63 4.08 -4.48
CA ARG A 251 0.15 5.30 -4.65
C ARG A 251 -0.59 6.47 -4.02
N VAL A 252 0.19 7.41 -3.52
CA VAL A 252 -0.32 8.65 -2.92
C VAL A 252 -0.17 9.74 -3.97
N GLY A 253 -1.28 10.41 -4.28
CA GLY A 253 -1.30 11.61 -5.11
C GLY A 253 -1.15 12.87 -4.24
N HIS A 254 -1.96 13.88 -4.51
CA HIS A 254 -1.98 15.09 -3.69
C HIS A 254 -2.33 14.78 -2.24
N VAL A 255 -1.68 15.51 -1.33
CA VAL A 255 -1.99 15.48 0.10
C VAL A 255 -2.19 16.90 0.60
N ALA A 256 -3.42 17.24 0.95
CA ALA A 256 -3.76 18.50 1.60
C ALA A 256 -3.52 18.37 3.11
N ALA A 257 -2.38 18.86 3.61
CA ALA A 257 -2.12 18.89 5.06
C ALA A 257 -3.10 19.81 5.80
N ASP A 258 -3.14 19.73 7.14
CA ASP A 258 -4.08 20.47 7.99
C ASP A 258 -4.10 21.99 7.73
N TRP A 259 -2.93 22.58 7.47
CA TRP A 259 -2.82 24.00 7.14
C TRP A 259 -3.39 24.31 5.75
N GLY A 260 -3.19 23.43 4.77
CA GLY A 260 -3.73 23.56 3.42
C GLY A 260 -5.25 23.45 3.42
N LEU A 261 -5.80 22.48 4.16
CA LEU A 261 -7.24 22.36 4.42
C LEU A 261 -7.81 23.60 5.09
N SER A 262 -7.13 24.12 6.11
CA SER A 262 -7.53 25.35 6.80
C SER A 262 -7.54 26.55 5.85
N SER A 263 -6.58 26.64 4.92
CA SER A 263 -6.50 27.70 3.92
C SER A 263 -7.54 27.57 2.80
N MET A 264 -7.88 26.34 2.41
CA MET A 264 -8.98 26.06 1.47
C MET A 264 -10.32 26.55 2.02
N GLY A 265 -10.55 26.34 3.31
CA GLY A 265 -11.82 26.63 3.96
C GLY A 265 -12.82 25.48 3.83
N ALA A 266 -14.12 25.78 3.92
CA ALA A 266 -15.16 24.76 3.97
C ALA A 266 -15.14 23.88 2.71
N PRO A 267 -15.09 22.54 2.83
CA PRO A 267 -15.02 21.63 1.70
C PRO A 267 -16.19 21.77 0.72
N ASP A 268 -17.41 22.02 1.20
CA ASP A 268 -18.60 22.13 0.36
C ASP A 268 -18.57 23.38 -0.55
N ALA A 269 -18.02 24.47 -0.04
CA ALA A 269 -17.82 25.72 -0.78
C ALA A 269 -16.66 25.62 -1.79
N ASN A 270 -15.76 24.65 -1.63
CA ASN A 270 -14.57 24.44 -2.46
C ASN A 270 -14.52 23.04 -3.08
N ALA A 271 -15.69 22.46 -3.36
CA ALA A 271 -15.80 21.10 -3.88
C ALA A 271 -15.06 20.91 -5.22
N ASP A 272 -14.94 21.96 -6.04
CA ASP A 272 -14.19 21.94 -7.31
C ASP A 272 -12.69 21.69 -7.07
N LEU A 273 -12.11 22.27 -6.01
CA LEU A 273 -10.70 22.03 -5.65
C LEU A 273 -10.50 20.64 -5.03
N VAL A 274 -11.47 20.16 -4.25
CA VAL A 274 -11.48 18.76 -3.81
C VAL A 274 -11.50 17.83 -5.03
N ALA A 275 -12.36 18.08 -6.01
CA ALA A 275 -12.43 17.32 -7.25
C ALA A 275 -11.11 17.39 -8.05
N ALA A 276 -10.52 18.57 -8.18
CA ALA A 276 -9.22 18.77 -8.82
C ALA A 276 -8.13 17.92 -8.15
N ALA A 277 -8.13 17.77 -6.83
CA ALA A 277 -7.16 16.92 -6.14
C ALA A 277 -7.24 15.45 -6.58
N PHE A 278 -8.44 14.94 -6.89
CA PHE A 278 -8.61 13.59 -7.44
C PHE A 278 -8.20 13.50 -8.90
N GLU A 279 -8.66 14.44 -9.72
CA GLU A 279 -8.36 14.50 -11.17
C GLU A 279 -6.85 14.60 -11.41
N GLU A 280 -6.19 15.55 -10.74
CA GLU A 280 -4.76 15.76 -10.85
C GLU A 280 -3.92 14.66 -10.18
N SER A 281 -4.55 13.81 -9.36
CA SER A 281 -3.91 12.59 -8.82
C SER A 281 -4.19 11.33 -9.65
N ALA A 282 -5.09 11.40 -10.65
CA ALA A 282 -5.71 10.22 -11.26
C ALA A 282 -6.21 9.20 -10.22
N ALA A 283 -6.84 9.70 -9.16
CA ALA A 283 -7.29 8.92 -8.02
C ALA A 283 -8.81 8.81 -7.98
N THR A 284 -9.29 7.74 -7.33
CA THR A 284 -10.73 7.46 -7.15
C THR A 284 -11.12 7.31 -5.68
N ARG A 285 -10.13 7.32 -4.79
CA ARG A 285 -10.27 7.05 -3.36
C ARG A 285 -9.49 8.07 -2.56
N ALA A 286 -9.91 8.33 -1.33
CA ALA A 286 -9.21 9.21 -0.42
C ALA A 286 -9.04 8.60 0.96
N VAL A 287 -7.96 9.00 1.62
CA VAL A 287 -7.77 8.80 3.05
C VAL A 287 -7.92 10.16 3.72
N VAL A 288 -8.90 10.27 4.61
CA VAL A 288 -9.16 11.46 5.42
C VAL A 288 -8.64 11.19 6.83
N VAL A 289 -7.62 11.92 7.24
CA VAL A 289 -7.05 11.86 8.59
C VAL A 289 -8.11 12.39 9.57
N ASP A 290 -8.22 11.75 10.73
CA ASP A 290 -9.19 12.08 11.79
C ASP A 290 -10.68 11.97 11.42
N ASP A 291 -11.01 11.32 10.29
CA ASP A 291 -12.38 11.02 9.86
C ASP A 291 -13.31 12.24 9.78
N ASP A 292 -12.86 13.36 9.21
CA ASP A 292 -13.70 14.56 9.01
C ASP A 292 -14.98 14.23 8.20
N PRO A 293 -16.17 14.26 8.82
CA PRO A 293 -17.41 13.84 8.19
C PRO A 293 -17.93 14.84 7.15
N GLU A 294 -17.57 16.12 7.25
CA GLU A 294 -17.98 17.14 6.30
C GLU A 294 -17.20 16.95 4.98
N LEU A 295 -15.89 16.79 5.08
CA LEU A 295 -15.05 16.48 3.93
C LEU A 295 -15.42 15.13 3.32
N ALA A 296 -15.64 14.10 4.14
CA ALA A 296 -16.05 12.79 3.65
C ALA A 296 -17.36 12.85 2.86
N ALA A 297 -18.35 13.61 3.33
CA ALA A 297 -19.61 13.80 2.61
C ALA A 297 -19.44 14.52 1.25
N VAL A 298 -18.50 15.47 1.15
CA VAL A 298 -18.17 16.13 -0.12
C VAL A 298 -17.50 15.16 -1.08
N VAL A 299 -16.51 14.40 -0.60
CA VAL A 299 -15.82 13.37 -1.39
C VAL A 299 -16.82 12.35 -1.97
N GLU A 300 -17.71 11.83 -1.13
CA GLU A 300 -18.77 10.91 -1.56
C GLU A 300 -19.78 11.56 -2.51
N GLY A 301 -20.14 12.83 -2.26
CA GLY A 301 -21.01 13.61 -3.12
C GLY A 301 -20.45 13.85 -4.52
N LEU A 302 -19.12 13.90 -4.65
CA LEU A 302 -18.39 13.97 -5.93
C LEU A 302 -18.26 12.61 -6.63
N GLY A 303 -18.68 11.51 -5.99
CA GLY A 303 -18.63 10.16 -6.55
C GLY A 303 -17.32 9.40 -6.26
N TYR A 304 -16.47 9.93 -5.37
CA TYR A 304 -15.27 9.26 -4.90
C TYR A 304 -15.53 8.50 -3.60
N ARG A 305 -14.61 7.60 -3.22
CA ARG A 305 -14.75 6.77 -2.01
C ARG A 305 -13.75 7.15 -0.92
N VAL A 306 -14.22 7.43 0.29
CA VAL A 306 -13.34 7.51 1.47
C VAL A 306 -13.02 6.10 1.95
N VAL A 307 -11.75 5.83 2.21
CA VAL A 307 -11.25 4.53 2.68
C VAL A 307 -10.27 4.73 3.84
N GLY A 308 -10.23 3.77 4.76
CA GLY A 308 -9.26 3.74 5.84
C GLY A 308 -7.97 3.02 5.45
N GLU A 309 -6.93 3.17 6.27
CA GLU A 309 -5.65 2.49 6.05
C GLU A 309 -5.79 0.95 6.09
N THR A 310 -6.66 0.43 6.96
CA THR A 310 -7.01 -1.01 6.97
C THR A 310 -7.53 -1.46 5.61
N TRP A 311 -8.40 -0.68 4.97
CA TRP A 311 -8.94 -1.01 3.66
C TRP A 311 -7.82 -1.05 2.61
N LEU A 312 -6.87 -0.10 2.63
CA LEU A 312 -5.74 -0.11 1.70
C LEU A 312 -4.80 -1.31 1.89
N ARG A 313 -4.51 -1.68 3.15
CA ARG A 313 -3.72 -2.87 3.47
C ARG A 313 -4.40 -4.16 3.00
N GLU A 314 -5.66 -4.35 3.38
CA GLU A 314 -6.42 -5.56 3.03
C GLU A 314 -6.62 -5.72 1.53
N THR A 315 -6.75 -4.62 0.78
CA THR A 315 -6.93 -4.67 -0.68
C THR A 315 -5.63 -4.75 -1.47
N THR A 316 -4.47 -4.74 -0.81
CA THR A 316 -3.18 -4.85 -1.49
C THR A 316 -3.08 -6.19 -2.23
N GLY A 317 -2.85 -6.15 -3.54
CA GLY A 317 -2.79 -7.34 -4.39
C GLY A 317 -4.13 -7.99 -4.75
N VAL A 318 -5.27 -7.47 -4.28
CA VAL A 318 -6.61 -8.05 -4.50
C VAL A 318 -7.41 -7.23 -5.52
N ASP A 319 -7.92 -7.84 -6.59
CA ASP A 319 -8.71 -7.14 -7.61
C ASP A 319 -9.86 -6.31 -7.00
N LEU A 320 -9.98 -5.04 -7.40
CA LEU A 320 -10.94 -4.10 -6.79
C LEU A 320 -12.40 -4.46 -7.13
N GLY A 321 -12.65 -5.13 -8.25
CA GLY A 321 -13.96 -5.68 -8.58
C GLY A 321 -14.33 -6.83 -7.66
N LEU A 322 -13.38 -7.72 -7.37
CA LEU A 322 -13.54 -8.78 -6.36
C LEU A 322 -13.77 -8.20 -4.96
N VAL A 323 -13.01 -7.17 -4.54
CA VAL A 323 -13.22 -6.47 -3.26
C VAL A 323 -14.65 -5.95 -3.16
N ALA A 324 -15.13 -5.24 -4.17
CA ALA A 324 -16.48 -4.67 -4.16
C ALA A 324 -17.56 -5.77 -4.08
N ALA A 325 -17.38 -6.89 -4.79
CA ALA A 325 -18.30 -8.02 -4.73
C ALA A 325 -18.31 -8.69 -3.34
N LEU A 326 -17.14 -8.85 -2.72
CA LEU A 326 -17.01 -9.45 -1.39
C LEU A 326 -17.59 -8.56 -0.29
N GLU A 327 -17.31 -7.24 -0.31
CA GLU A 327 -17.93 -6.29 0.63
C GLU A 327 -19.47 -6.30 0.49
N SER A 328 -20.00 -6.44 -0.72
CA SER A 328 -21.44 -6.53 -0.95
C SER A 328 -22.06 -7.87 -0.51
N ALA A 329 -21.32 -8.98 -0.61
CA ALA A 329 -21.84 -10.32 -0.29
C ALA A 329 -21.74 -10.65 1.20
N LEU A 330 -20.69 -10.15 1.85
CA LEU A 330 -20.37 -10.37 3.26
C LEU A 330 -20.66 -9.10 4.06
N GLU A 331 -19.62 -8.33 4.38
CA GLU A 331 -19.66 -7.06 5.11
C GLU A 331 -18.52 -6.15 4.65
N PRO A 332 -18.55 -4.83 4.95
CA PRO A 332 -17.43 -3.94 4.68
C PRO A 332 -16.13 -4.36 5.40
N ILE A 333 -14.97 -4.03 4.82
CA ILE A 333 -13.66 -4.28 5.47
C ILE A 333 -13.53 -3.54 6.81
N GLY A 334 -14.15 -2.36 6.91
CA GLY A 334 -14.23 -1.60 8.16
C GLY A 334 -14.99 -2.32 9.28
N ASP A 335 -15.92 -3.21 8.92
CA ASP A 335 -16.78 -3.91 9.88
C ASP A 335 -16.21 -5.27 10.30
N GLY A 336 -15.35 -5.88 9.48
CA GLY A 336 -14.73 -7.16 9.84
C GLY A 336 -14.20 -8.00 8.69
N LEU A 337 -14.47 -7.66 7.43
CA LEU A 337 -14.04 -8.49 6.30
C LEU A 337 -12.51 -8.54 6.16
N ARG A 338 -11.97 -9.77 6.04
CA ARG A 338 -10.55 -10.03 5.76
C ARG A 338 -10.40 -10.93 4.54
N PHE A 339 -9.31 -10.79 3.81
CA PHE A 339 -9.02 -11.61 2.63
C PHE A 339 -8.04 -12.73 2.94
N GLY A 340 -8.23 -13.87 2.29
CA GLY A 340 -7.24 -14.94 2.29
C GLY A 340 -6.34 -14.90 1.04
N ALA A 341 -5.28 -15.69 1.07
CA ALA A 341 -4.33 -15.85 -0.02
C ALA A 341 -4.98 -16.12 -1.40
N PRO A 342 -6.08 -16.90 -1.51
CA PRO A 342 -6.79 -17.08 -2.78
C PRO A 342 -7.30 -15.79 -3.44
N ALA A 343 -7.60 -14.73 -2.68
CA ALA A 343 -8.09 -13.47 -3.26
C ALA A 343 -6.99 -12.65 -3.97
N ALA A 344 -5.73 -12.84 -3.58
CA ALA A 344 -4.56 -12.20 -4.18
C ALA A 344 -3.79 -13.14 -5.13
N ALA A 345 -4.30 -14.36 -5.35
CA ALA A 345 -3.64 -15.35 -6.20
C ALA A 345 -3.76 -14.99 -7.69
N PRO A 346 -2.82 -15.43 -8.56
CA PRO A 346 -2.90 -15.19 -10.00
C PRO A 346 -4.17 -15.76 -10.67
N ASP A 347 -4.76 -16.78 -10.07
CA ASP A 347 -6.01 -17.43 -10.46
C ASP A 347 -7.16 -17.10 -9.51
N ALA A 348 -7.09 -15.96 -8.80
CA ALA A 348 -8.16 -15.46 -7.95
C ALA A 348 -9.50 -15.45 -8.70
N PRO A 349 -10.61 -15.77 -8.00
CA PRO A 349 -11.93 -15.77 -8.60
C PRO A 349 -12.30 -14.36 -9.08
N GLY A 350 -13.07 -14.29 -10.17
CA GLY A 350 -13.69 -13.03 -10.56
C GLY A 350 -14.80 -12.60 -9.57
N PRO A 351 -15.42 -11.43 -9.77
CA PRO A 351 -16.49 -10.91 -8.90
C PRO A 351 -17.71 -11.84 -8.71
N GLU A 352 -17.91 -12.80 -9.61
CA GLU A 352 -18.99 -13.81 -9.55
C GLU A 352 -18.47 -15.24 -9.26
N GLY A 353 -17.17 -15.40 -9.01
CA GLY A 353 -16.47 -16.68 -8.97
C GLY A 353 -16.34 -17.32 -7.59
N PHE A 354 -17.16 -16.93 -6.62
CA PHE A 354 -17.10 -17.45 -5.25
C PHE A 354 -18.49 -17.83 -4.72
N GLU A 355 -18.51 -18.71 -3.73
CA GLU A 355 -19.71 -19.09 -2.99
C GLU A 355 -19.60 -18.60 -1.54
N VAL A 356 -20.72 -18.11 -0.99
CA VAL A 356 -20.80 -17.71 0.42
C VAL A 356 -21.28 -18.89 1.26
N VAL A 357 -20.50 -19.25 2.26
CA VAL A 357 -20.72 -20.38 3.16
C VAL A 357 -20.78 -19.91 4.62
N SER A 358 -21.46 -20.66 5.48
CA SER A 358 -21.45 -20.43 6.92
C SER A 358 -20.21 -21.08 7.55
N LEU A 359 -19.56 -20.36 8.46
CA LEU A 359 -18.44 -20.88 9.23
C LEU A 359 -18.93 -21.63 10.48
N PRO A 360 -18.18 -22.64 10.96
CA PRO A 360 -18.51 -23.35 12.18
C PRO A 360 -18.13 -22.52 13.42
N ASP A 361 -18.93 -21.49 13.74
CA ASP A 361 -18.68 -20.50 14.78
C ASP A 361 -18.27 -21.09 16.14
N ASP A 362 -18.93 -22.15 16.60
CA ASP A 362 -18.61 -22.78 17.88
C ASP A 362 -17.23 -23.46 17.87
N LEU A 363 -16.85 -24.07 16.74
CA LEU A 363 -15.54 -24.67 16.55
C LEU A 363 -14.46 -23.58 16.51
N LEU A 364 -14.71 -22.51 15.75
CA LEU A 364 -13.81 -21.35 15.67
C LEU A 364 -13.62 -20.71 17.04
N ALA A 365 -14.69 -20.53 17.81
CA ALA A 365 -14.62 -19.93 19.13
C ALA A 365 -13.76 -20.76 20.10
N GLU A 366 -13.93 -22.10 20.11
CA GLU A 366 -13.11 -22.98 20.94
C GLU A 366 -11.63 -22.96 20.48
N ALA A 367 -11.39 -23.11 19.18
CA ALA A 367 -10.04 -23.14 18.62
C ALA A 367 -9.31 -21.80 18.80
N SER A 368 -9.97 -20.67 18.58
CA SER A 368 -9.37 -19.34 18.82
C SER A 368 -9.07 -19.08 20.30
N GLY A 369 -9.79 -19.73 21.21
CA GLY A 369 -9.49 -19.71 22.65
C GLY A 369 -8.20 -20.46 23.01
N ILE A 370 -7.71 -21.33 22.13
CA ILE A 370 -6.47 -22.08 22.26
C ILE A 370 -5.34 -21.35 21.52
N ASN A 371 -5.50 -21.14 20.21
CA ASN A 371 -4.52 -20.50 19.35
C ASN A 371 -5.22 -19.70 18.26
N ARG A 372 -5.35 -18.39 18.49
CA ARG A 372 -6.05 -17.46 17.58
C ARG A 372 -5.34 -17.27 16.25
N GLU A 373 -4.01 -17.19 16.29
CA GLU A 373 -3.17 -16.98 15.11
C GLU A 373 -3.30 -18.17 14.15
N ALA A 374 -3.16 -19.40 14.66
CA ALA A 374 -3.32 -20.60 13.83
C ALA A 374 -4.73 -20.75 13.21
N VAL A 375 -5.77 -20.27 13.90
CA VAL A 375 -7.13 -20.24 13.32
C VAL A 375 -7.22 -19.20 12.20
N ALA A 376 -6.67 -18.01 12.40
CA ALA A 376 -6.65 -16.98 11.36
C ALA A 376 -5.87 -17.47 10.13
N ASP A 377 -4.69 -18.08 10.32
CA ASP A 377 -3.87 -18.65 9.25
C ASP A 377 -4.62 -19.71 8.45
N ALA A 378 -5.37 -20.58 9.13
CA ALA A 378 -6.20 -21.61 8.46
C ALA A 378 -7.28 -20.99 7.55
N LEU A 379 -7.85 -19.84 7.93
CA LEU A 379 -8.81 -19.13 7.09
C LEU A 379 -8.12 -18.38 5.96
N VAL A 380 -6.98 -17.72 6.23
CA VAL A 380 -6.18 -17.02 5.22
C VAL A 380 -5.69 -17.99 4.15
N GLU A 381 -5.31 -19.21 4.48
CA GLU A 381 -4.82 -20.19 3.52
C GLU A 381 -5.90 -20.67 2.54
N HIS A 382 -7.15 -20.78 3.00
CA HIS A 382 -8.20 -21.52 2.29
C HIS A 382 -9.35 -20.65 1.78
N ALA A 383 -9.78 -19.64 2.52
CA ALA A 383 -10.92 -18.81 2.13
C ALA A 383 -10.49 -17.71 1.16
N VAL A 384 -11.37 -17.31 0.26
CA VAL A 384 -11.19 -16.09 -0.55
C VAL A 384 -11.31 -14.88 0.38
N ALA A 385 -12.34 -14.87 1.21
CA ALA A 385 -12.50 -13.89 2.27
C ALA A 385 -13.35 -14.45 3.42
N PHE A 386 -13.28 -13.83 4.57
CA PHE A 386 -14.05 -14.25 5.74
C PHE A 386 -14.38 -13.07 6.64
N GLU A 387 -15.55 -13.17 7.27
CA GLU A 387 -16.02 -12.24 8.28
C GLU A 387 -15.25 -12.43 9.59
N THR A 388 -15.08 -11.34 10.33
CA THR A 388 -14.43 -11.38 11.63
C THR A 388 -15.15 -10.47 12.62
N VAL A 389 -14.92 -10.71 13.91
CA VAL A 389 -15.34 -9.82 14.99
C VAL A 389 -14.13 -9.33 15.78
N GLU A 390 -14.38 -8.46 16.76
CA GLU A 390 -13.34 -7.90 17.64
C GLU A 390 -12.24 -7.17 16.83
N GLY A 391 -12.67 -6.29 15.92
CA GLY A 391 -11.78 -5.42 15.15
C GLY A 391 -10.88 -6.14 14.15
N GLY A 392 -11.35 -7.24 13.55
CA GLY A 392 -10.55 -7.96 12.55
C GLY A 392 -9.89 -9.25 13.03
N THR A 393 -9.98 -9.57 14.34
CA THR A 393 -9.03 -10.51 14.96
C THR A 393 -9.58 -11.90 15.22
N LYS A 394 -10.91 -12.08 15.13
CA LYS A 394 -11.55 -13.36 15.42
C LYS A 394 -12.48 -13.78 14.29
N PRO A 395 -12.13 -14.79 13.48
CA PRO A 395 -13.00 -15.30 12.43
C PRO A 395 -14.35 -15.75 12.97
N ARG A 396 -15.43 -15.34 12.31
CA ARG A 396 -16.81 -15.65 12.71
C ARG A 396 -17.79 -15.35 11.58
N GLY A 397 -18.85 -16.13 11.45
CA GLY A 397 -19.99 -15.80 10.61
C GLY A 397 -19.91 -16.51 9.28
N ARG A 398 -19.64 -15.76 8.21
CA ARG A 398 -19.62 -16.27 6.84
C ARG A 398 -18.23 -16.16 6.22
N ALA A 399 -17.98 -16.98 5.20
CA ALA A 399 -16.81 -16.87 4.35
C ALA A 399 -17.20 -16.96 2.88
N ALA A 400 -16.38 -16.36 2.02
CA ALA A 400 -16.38 -16.60 0.59
C ALA A 400 -15.30 -17.65 0.26
N VAL A 401 -15.68 -18.68 -0.50
CA VAL A 401 -14.79 -19.75 -0.95
C VAL A 401 -14.90 -19.94 -2.46
N ALA A 402 -13.81 -20.36 -3.10
CA ALA A 402 -13.83 -20.64 -4.54
C ALA A 402 -14.65 -21.90 -4.90
N ASP A 403 -14.71 -22.86 -3.97
CA ASP A 403 -15.50 -24.09 -4.06
C ASP A 403 -15.97 -24.48 -2.65
N ALA A 404 -17.23 -24.87 -2.48
CA ALA A 404 -17.78 -25.32 -1.20
C ALA A 404 -17.00 -26.51 -0.58
N ALA A 405 -16.32 -27.32 -1.40
CA ALA A 405 -15.45 -28.40 -0.92
C ALA A 405 -14.28 -27.90 -0.04
N VAL A 406 -13.92 -26.61 -0.15
CA VAL A 406 -12.87 -25.99 0.67
C VAL A 406 -13.27 -25.87 2.15
N VAL A 407 -14.57 -25.82 2.46
CA VAL A 407 -15.07 -25.78 3.85
C VAL A 407 -14.57 -26.98 4.65
N ASP A 408 -14.45 -28.14 4.00
CA ASP A 408 -13.90 -29.33 4.64
C ASP A 408 -12.44 -29.15 5.04
N GLY A 409 -11.65 -28.48 4.20
CA GLY A 409 -10.25 -28.13 4.50
C GLY A 409 -10.13 -27.15 5.66
N ILE A 410 -10.94 -26.08 5.65
CA ILE A 410 -11.02 -25.10 6.75
C ILE A 410 -11.35 -25.80 8.07
N ALA A 411 -12.38 -26.65 8.08
CA ALA A 411 -12.80 -27.36 9.28
C ALA A 411 -11.74 -28.34 9.79
N GLU A 412 -11.01 -29.01 8.88
CA GLU A 412 -9.90 -29.90 9.25
C GLU A 412 -8.71 -29.14 9.84
N ALA A 413 -8.32 -28.01 9.23
CA ALA A 413 -7.26 -27.15 9.70
C ALA A 413 -7.59 -26.55 11.08
N VAL A 414 -8.79 -26.01 11.27
CA VAL A 414 -9.24 -25.49 12.57
C VAL A 414 -9.35 -26.60 13.61
N ALA A 415 -9.84 -27.79 13.25
CA ALA A 415 -9.85 -28.94 14.16
C ALA A 415 -8.44 -29.36 14.59
N ALA A 416 -7.42 -29.14 13.77
CA ALA A 416 -6.04 -29.43 14.14
C ALA A 416 -5.55 -28.60 15.33
N VAL A 417 -6.01 -27.35 15.45
CA VAL A 417 -5.69 -26.45 16.58
C VAL A 417 -6.19 -27.02 17.91
N LEU A 418 -7.32 -27.72 17.92
CA LEU A 418 -7.85 -28.35 19.14
C LEU A 418 -6.87 -29.36 19.75
N ARG A 419 -5.97 -29.96 18.96
CA ARG A 419 -5.00 -30.96 19.45
C ARG A 419 -3.97 -30.39 20.42
N GLU A 420 -3.84 -29.07 20.51
CA GLU A 420 -3.01 -28.44 21.55
C GLU A 420 -3.62 -28.58 22.95
N LYS A 421 -4.96 -28.69 23.06
CA LYS A 421 -5.69 -28.77 24.33
C LYS A 421 -6.34 -30.14 24.58
N TYR A 422 -6.71 -30.85 23.52
CA TYR A 422 -7.48 -32.08 23.58
C TYR A 422 -6.64 -33.31 23.21
N ASP A 423 -6.76 -34.38 24.00
CA ASP A 423 -6.01 -35.63 23.82
C ASP A 423 -6.38 -36.35 22.51
N THR A 424 -7.65 -36.25 22.12
CA THR A 424 -8.15 -36.82 20.87
C THR A 424 -9.06 -35.82 20.17
N VAL A 425 -8.92 -35.72 18.85
CA VAL A 425 -9.77 -34.90 17.98
C VAL A 425 -10.11 -35.72 16.75
N ALA A 426 -11.40 -35.97 16.54
CA ALA A 426 -11.90 -36.76 15.42
C ALA A 426 -13.02 -36.03 14.70
N ARG A 427 -13.03 -36.14 13.37
CA ARG A 427 -14.12 -35.63 12.52
C ARG A 427 -14.98 -36.79 12.07
N THR A 428 -16.28 -36.74 12.37
CA THR A 428 -17.24 -37.79 12.01
C THR A 428 -18.59 -37.15 11.67
N ASP A 429 -19.21 -37.54 10.56
CA ASP A 429 -20.58 -37.14 10.18
C ASP A 429 -20.87 -35.62 10.26
N GLY A 430 -19.99 -34.78 9.71
CA GLY A 430 -20.16 -33.32 9.75
C GLY A 430 -19.99 -32.71 11.16
N ARG A 431 -19.29 -33.41 12.06
CA ARG A 431 -18.96 -32.92 13.39
C ARG A 431 -17.49 -33.10 13.71
N VAL A 432 -16.95 -32.17 14.49
CA VAL A 432 -15.65 -32.31 15.15
C VAL A 432 -15.93 -32.66 16.61
N VAL A 433 -15.38 -33.78 17.06
CA VAL A 433 -15.48 -34.25 18.45
C VAL A 433 -14.08 -34.22 19.04
N ALA A 434 -13.93 -33.51 20.15
CA ALA A 434 -12.66 -33.43 20.87
C ALA A 434 -12.85 -33.89 22.31
N THR A 435 -11.97 -34.77 22.78
CA THR A 435 -12.03 -35.34 24.12
C THR A 435 -10.70 -35.13 24.83
N ARG A 436 -10.76 -34.71 26.08
CA ARG A 436 -9.61 -34.60 26.99
C ARG A 436 -9.92 -35.20 28.34
N ARG A 437 -8.92 -35.73 29.01
CA ARG A 437 -9.03 -36.12 30.42
C ARG A 437 -8.81 -34.93 31.31
N THR A 438 -9.76 -34.67 32.20
CA THR A 438 -9.64 -33.65 33.23
C THR A 438 -9.72 -34.27 34.61
N PHE A 439 -8.93 -33.73 35.53
CA PHE A 439 -8.99 -34.12 36.92
C PHE A 439 -10.38 -33.82 37.50
N ASP A 440 -10.99 -34.80 38.16
CA ASP A 440 -12.27 -34.69 38.86
C ASP A 440 -12.01 -34.60 40.38
N PRO A 441 -12.09 -33.39 40.97
CA PRO A 441 -11.89 -33.19 42.40
C PRO A 441 -12.87 -33.96 43.27
N ALA A 442 -14.11 -34.16 42.78
CA ALA A 442 -15.14 -34.89 43.52
C ALA A 442 -14.85 -36.40 43.54
N ALA A 443 -14.36 -36.95 42.42
CA ALA A 443 -13.89 -38.33 42.37
C ALA A 443 -12.67 -38.54 43.28
N ALA A 444 -11.71 -37.60 43.29
CA ALA A 444 -10.56 -37.65 44.18
C ALA A 444 -10.94 -37.57 45.67
N ALA A 445 -11.87 -36.68 46.03
CA ALA A 445 -12.39 -36.60 47.39
C ALA A 445 -13.14 -37.88 47.79
N ALA A 446 -13.93 -38.46 46.88
CA ALA A 446 -14.62 -39.74 47.10
C ALA A 446 -13.64 -40.92 47.26
N ALA A 447 -12.48 -40.86 46.62
CA ALA A 447 -11.37 -41.80 46.80
C ALA A 447 -10.57 -41.56 48.10
N GLY A 448 -10.95 -40.58 48.92
CA GLY A 448 -10.33 -40.26 50.21
C GLY A 448 -9.13 -39.31 50.11
N VAL A 449 -8.83 -38.77 48.92
CA VAL A 449 -7.67 -37.90 48.73
C VAL A 449 -7.98 -36.50 49.30
N PRO A 450 -7.15 -35.95 50.21
CA PRO A 450 -7.36 -34.61 50.73
C PRO A 450 -6.98 -33.52 49.72
N GLU A 451 -7.72 -32.42 49.71
CA GLU A 451 -7.37 -31.22 48.92
C GLU A 451 -5.97 -30.72 49.30
N GLY A 452 -5.16 -30.36 48.30
CA GLY A 452 -3.80 -29.88 48.50
C GLY A 452 -2.80 -30.50 47.51
N PRO A 453 -1.52 -30.70 47.92
CA PRO A 453 -0.47 -31.20 47.02
C PRO A 453 -0.79 -32.55 46.36
N ALA A 454 -1.61 -33.39 47.00
CA ALA A 454 -2.02 -34.68 46.45
C ALA A 454 -2.94 -34.52 45.22
N PHE A 455 -3.84 -33.53 45.21
CA PHE A 455 -4.63 -33.19 44.02
C PHE A 455 -3.74 -32.67 42.90
N GLY A 456 -2.75 -31.84 43.22
CA GLY A 456 -1.79 -31.34 42.23
C GLY A 456 -1.01 -32.48 41.56
N ARG A 457 -0.60 -33.49 42.34
CA ARG A 457 0.07 -34.68 41.82
C ARG A 457 -0.84 -35.53 40.93
N LEU A 458 -2.06 -35.82 41.38
CA LEU A 458 -3.04 -36.56 40.57
C LEU A 458 -3.34 -35.83 39.26
N SER A 459 -3.60 -34.53 39.34
CA SER A 459 -3.83 -33.65 38.18
C SER A 459 -2.64 -33.61 37.21
N ALA A 460 -1.41 -33.75 37.72
CA ALA A 460 -0.20 -33.85 36.90
C ALA A 460 0.06 -35.26 36.33
N GLY A 461 -0.82 -36.23 36.60
CA GLY A 461 -0.68 -37.61 36.13
C GLY A 461 0.15 -38.52 37.04
N ASP A 462 0.42 -38.11 38.29
CA ASP A 462 1.13 -38.91 39.27
C ASP A 462 0.18 -39.60 40.25
N ALA A 463 0.35 -40.91 40.43
CA ALA A 463 -0.35 -41.64 41.49
C ALA A 463 0.06 -41.17 42.90
N VAL A 464 -0.89 -41.20 43.82
CA VAL A 464 -0.69 -40.84 45.24
C VAL A 464 -1.15 -41.96 46.17
N GLU A 465 -0.43 -42.11 47.27
CA GLU A 465 -0.79 -43.01 48.36
C GLU A 465 -1.58 -42.26 49.42
N VAL A 466 -2.78 -42.76 49.74
CA VAL A 466 -3.63 -42.23 50.80
C VAL A 466 -4.14 -43.41 51.63
N ASP A 467 -3.90 -43.37 52.95
CA ASP A 467 -4.30 -44.41 53.91
C ASP A 467 -3.91 -45.86 53.51
N GLY A 468 -2.77 -46.01 52.82
CA GLY A 468 -2.24 -47.31 52.39
C GLY A 468 -2.88 -47.87 51.12
N ARG A 469 -3.66 -47.06 50.40
CA ARG A 469 -4.17 -47.34 49.05
C ARG A 469 -3.49 -46.40 48.05
N THR A 470 -2.99 -46.96 46.96
CA THR A 470 -2.61 -46.19 45.77
C THR A 470 -3.87 -45.74 45.03
N VAL A 471 -4.00 -44.44 44.80
CA VAL A 471 -5.01 -43.86 43.89
C VAL A 471 -4.31 -43.53 42.59
N ASP A 472 -4.67 -44.25 41.51
CA ASP A 472 -4.18 -43.96 40.17
C ASP A 472 -4.88 -42.71 39.61
N PRO A 473 -4.18 -41.83 38.86
CA PRO A 473 -4.80 -40.69 38.19
C PRO A 473 -6.03 -41.09 37.37
N ALA A 474 -6.00 -42.24 36.69
CA ALA A 474 -7.13 -42.70 35.89
C ALA A 474 -8.41 -42.97 36.71
N GLU A 475 -8.30 -43.18 38.03
CA GLU A 475 -9.47 -43.37 38.92
C GLU A 475 -10.19 -42.05 39.24
N VAL A 476 -9.52 -40.92 39.03
CA VAL A 476 -9.98 -39.58 39.44
C VAL A 476 -9.91 -38.57 38.31
N HIS A 477 -9.83 -39.03 37.06
CA HIS A 477 -10.02 -38.22 35.87
C HIS A 477 -11.32 -38.62 35.19
N THR A 478 -11.97 -37.65 34.57
CA THR A 478 -13.14 -37.85 33.73
C THR A 478 -12.84 -37.39 32.30
N ASP A 479 -13.45 -38.05 31.32
CA ASP A 479 -13.36 -37.64 29.92
C ASP A 479 -14.34 -36.48 29.70
N GLU A 480 -13.81 -35.29 29.45
CA GLU A 480 -14.58 -34.14 28.96
C GLU A 480 -14.61 -34.20 27.43
N THR A 481 -15.81 -34.32 26.86
CA THR A 481 -16.02 -34.37 25.41
C THR A 481 -16.83 -33.17 24.96
N VAL A 482 -16.31 -32.45 23.97
CA VAL A 482 -17.00 -31.37 23.26
C VAL A 482 -17.29 -31.80 21.82
N SER A 483 -18.38 -31.30 21.24
CA SER A 483 -18.74 -31.61 19.86
C SER A 483 -19.29 -30.40 19.13
N PHE A 484 -18.64 -30.06 18.02
CA PHE A 484 -18.95 -28.92 17.18
C PHE A 484 -19.54 -29.39 15.85
N ARG A 485 -20.52 -28.65 15.32
CA ARG A 485 -21.10 -28.93 14.01
C ARG A 485 -20.32 -28.19 12.93
N VAL A 486 -20.13 -28.84 11.80
CA VAL A 486 -19.55 -28.28 10.57
C VAL A 486 -20.57 -28.54 9.47
N GLU A 487 -21.21 -27.48 8.98
CA GLU A 487 -22.22 -27.54 7.91
C GLU A 487 -21.64 -27.13 6.56
#